data_AF-W1XNK5-F1
#
_entry.id   AF-W1XNK5-F1
#
_cell.length_a   1.000
_cell.length_b   1.000
_cell.length_c   1.000
_cell.angle_alpha   90.00
_cell.angle_beta   90.00
_cell.angle_gamma   90.00
#
_symmetry.space_group_name_H-M   'P 1'
#
loop_
_entity.id
_entity.type
_entity.pdbx_description
1 polymer ?
#
loop_
_entity_poly.entity_id
_entity_poly.type
_entity_poly.pdbx_seq_one_letter_code
_entity_poly.pdbx_strand_id
1 'polypeptide(L)' 'LAVKKVLTPDDFQGENYISLSRTDSYRQLLDQLFTEHQVKRRMIVETHSAASVCAMVRAGVGVSVVNPLTALDYAASG' A
#
# COMPACT_ATOMS: atom_id res chain seq x y z
N LEU A 1 -4.85 -0.72 12.41
CA LEU A 1 -4.22 0.44 11.73
C LEU A 1 -5.13 1.66 11.62
N ALA A 2 -6.40 1.52 11.21
CA ALA A 2 -7.30 2.65 10.92
C ALA A 2 -7.58 3.64 12.07
N VAL A 3 -7.28 3.28 13.33
CA VAL A 3 -7.43 4.17 14.49
C VAL A 3 -6.26 5.15 14.68
N LYS A 4 -5.13 4.94 13.99
CA LYS A 4 -3.96 5.80 14.08
C LYS A 4 -4.05 6.92 13.05
N LYS A 5 -3.81 8.16 13.48
CA LYS A 5 -3.74 9.34 12.59
C LYS A 5 -2.48 9.35 11.72
N VAL A 6 -1.41 8.73 12.22
CA VAL A 6 -0.11 8.63 11.53
C VAL A 6 0.35 7.19 11.66
N LEU A 7 0.79 6.60 10.54
CA LEU A 7 1.35 5.25 10.49
C LEU A 7 2.87 5.35 10.34
N THR A 8 3.59 4.49 11.04
CA THR A 8 5.03 4.30 10.85
C THR A 8 5.30 3.06 9.99
N PRO A 9 6.49 2.90 9.40
CA PRO A 9 6.80 1.69 8.63
C PRO A 9 6.57 0.40 9.44
N ASP A 10 6.91 0.37 10.72
CA ASP A 10 6.73 -0.78 11.62
C ASP A 10 5.28 -1.26 11.74
N ASP A 11 4.31 -0.35 11.56
CA ASP A 11 2.89 -0.69 11.57
C ASP A 11 2.49 -1.67 10.45
N PHE A 12 3.31 -1.81 9.41
CA PHE A 12 3.08 -2.70 8.29
C PHE A 12 3.81 -4.05 8.45
N GLN A 13 4.46 -4.29 9.59
CA GLN A 13 5.18 -5.53 9.82
C GLN A 13 4.21 -6.72 9.87
N GLY A 14 4.44 -7.70 8.98
CA GLY A 14 3.61 -8.91 8.90
C GLY A 14 2.22 -8.71 8.29
N GLU A 15 1.86 -7.48 7.93
CA GLU A 15 0.57 -7.17 7.30
C GLU A 15 0.50 -7.67 5.86
N ASN A 16 -0.72 -8.02 5.46
CA ASN A 16 -1.04 -8.39 4.08
C ASN A 16 -0.97 -7.15 3.21
N TYR A 17 0.07 -7.06 2.38
CA TYR A 17 0.38 -5.88 1.58
C TYR A 17 0.06 -6.12 0.11
N ILE A 18 -0.76 -5.23 -0.44
CA ILE A 18 -1.07 -5.14 -1.87
C ILE A 18 -0.10 -4.15 -2.49
N SER A 19 0.58 -4.55 -3.55
CA SER A 19 1.63 -3.76 -4.16
C SER A 19 1.28 -3.31 -5.57
N LEU A 20 1.80 -2.13 -5.90
CA LEU A 20 2.02 -1.76 -7.29
C LEU A 20 3.12 -2.62 -7.93
N SER A 21 3.14 -2.67 -9.25
CA SER A 21 4.17 -3.38 -10.04
C SER A 21 5.58 -3.01 -9.59
N ARG A 22 6.50 -3.98 -9.67
CA ARG A 22 7.94 -3.77 -9.39
C ARG A 22 8.61 -2.72 -10.27
N THR A 23 8.02 -2.46 -11.43
CA THR A 23 8.50 -1.44 -12.38
C THR A 23 8.09 -0.03 -11.98
N ASP A 24 7.20 0.12 -11.00
CA ASP A 24 6.73 1.41 -10.52
C ASP A 24 7.79 2.04 -9.60
N SER A 25 8.21 3.27 -9.91
CA SER A 25 9.19 4.00 -9.10
C SER A 25 8.69 4.23 -7.66
N TYR A 26 7.38 4.34 -7.46
CA TYR A 26 6.77 4.50 -6.14
C TYR A 26 6.93 3.23 -5.30
N ARG A 27 6.78 2.06 -5.94
CA ARG A 27 7.02 0.78 -5.30
C ARG A 27 8.47 0.63 -4.87
N GLN A 28 9.42 1.02 -5.72
CA GLN A 28 10.84 0.94 -5.39
C GLN A 28 11.20 1.81 -4.18
N LEU A 29 10.68 3.06 -4.14
CA LEU A 29 10.86 3.96 -3.01
C LEU A 29 10.30 3.37 -1.71
N LEU A 30 9.07 2.84 -1.76
CA LEU A 30 8.46 2.21 -0.59
C LEU A 30 9.26 0.98 -0.14
N ASP A 31 9.70 0.14 -1.09
CA ASP A 31 10.50 -1.03 -0.77
C ASP A 31 11.81 -0.69 -0.10
N GLN A 32 12.48 0.36 -0.58
CA GLN A 32 13.67 0.88 0.07
C GLN A 32 13.36 1.36 1.49
N LEU A 33 12.32 2.19 1.68
CA LEU A 33 11.90 2.68 3.00
C LEU A 33 11.61 1.53 3.98
N PHE A 34 10.81 0.54 3.58
CA PHE A 34 10.51 -0.60 4.43
C PHE A 34 11.74 -1.46 4.71
N THR A 35 12.65 -1.59 3.75
CA THR A 35 13.90 -2.35 3.92
C THR A 35 14.85 -1.65 4.90
N GLU A 36 14.99 -0.33 4.81
CA GLU A 36 15.79 0.50 5.72
C GLU A 36 15.30 0.36 7.16
N HIS A 37 13.98 0.31 7.35
CA HIS A 37 13.35 0.06 8.65
C HIS A 37 13.26 -1.43 9.04
N GLN A 38 13.83 -2.35 8.26
CA GLN A 38 13.79 -3.81 8.47
C GLN A 38 12.37 -4.40 8.57
N VAL A 39 11.39 -3.73 7.98
CA VAL A 39 9.98 -4.13 8.00
C VAL A 39 9.71 -5.13 6.88
N LYS A 40 9.32 -6.34 7.29
CA LYS A 40 8.90 -7.39 6.37
C LYS A 40 7.38 -7.38 6.21
N ARG A 41 6.92 -7.01 5.02
CA ARG A 41 5.50 -7.04 4.60
C ARG A 41 5.17 -8.39 3.95
N ARG A 42 3.94 -8.88 4.10
CA ARG A 42 3.47 -10.08 3.39
C ARG A 42 2.88 -9.69 2.04
N MET A 43 3.68 -9.86 1.00
CA MET A 43 3.29 -9.53 -0.37
C MET A 43 2.29 -10.54 -0.91
N ILE A 44 1.00 -10.19 -0.90
CA ILE A 44 -0.08 -11.12 -1.29
C ILE A 44 -0.61 -10.87 -2.71
N VAL A 45 -0.53 -9.64 -3.20
CA VAL A 45 -1.02 -9.27 -4.53
C VAL A 45 -0.13 -8.19 -5.15
N GLU A 46 0.09 -8.28 -6.47
CA GLU A 46 0.80 -7.29 -7.29
C GLU A 46 -0.13 -6.84 -8.43
N THR A 47 -0.22 -5.53 -8.68
CA THR A 47 -1.03 -4.97 -9.77
C THR A 47 -0.41 -3.71 -10.36
N HIS A 48 -0.69 -3.41 -11.63
CA HIS A 48 -0.16 -2.22 -12.32
C HIS A 48 -1.05 -0.98 -12.19
N SER A 49 -2.23 -1.11 -11.57
CA SER A 49 -3.20 -0.02 -11.47
C SER A 49 -3.51 0.32 -10.02
N ALA A 50 -3.37 1.60 -9.68
CA ALA A 50 -3.75 2.11 -8.38
C ALA A 50 -5.26 1.97 -8.12
N ALA A 51 -6.10 2.05 -9.15
CA ALA A 51 -7.54 1.79 -9.01
C ALA A 51 -7.81 0.33 -8.60
N SER A 52 -7.05 -0.62 -9.16
CA SER A 52 -7.13 -2.04 -8.76
C SER A 52 -6.65 -2.24 -7.33
N VAL A 53 -5.56 -1.56 -6.91
CA VAL A 53 -5.10 -1.57 -5.50
C VAL A 53 -6.24 -1.15 -4.59
N CYS A 54 -6.84 0.02 -4.84
CA CYS A 54 -7.88 0.54 -3.98
C CYS A 54 -9.14 -0.35 -3.98
N ALA A 55 -9.46 -1.01 -5.10
CA ALA A 55 -10.57 -1.97 -5.17
C ALA A 55 -10.34 -3.19 -4.28
N MET A 56 -9.12 -3.73 -4.30
CA MET A 56 -8.73 -4.87 -3.47
C MET A 56 -8.65 -4.51 -1.98
N VAL A 57 -8.18 -3.30 -1.66
CA VAL A 57 -8.22 -2.77 -0.29
C VAL A 57 -9.67 -2.66 0.19
N ARG A 58 -10.58 -2.10 -0.62
CA ARG A 58 -12.02 -2.04 -0.30
C ARG A 58 -12.65 -3.41 -0.13
N ALA A 59 -12.22 -4.40 -0.91
CA ALA A 59 -12.66 -5.79 -0.79
C ALA A 59 -12.07 -6.51 0.44
N GLY A 60 -11.22 -5.87 1.24
CA GLY A 60 -10.63 -6.44 2.46
C GLY A 60 -9.47 -7.40 2.22
N VAL A 61 -8.87 -7.38 1.02
CA VAL A 61 -7.74 -8.25 0.65
C VAL A 61 -6.49 -7.94 1.48
N GLY A 62 -6.26 -6.67 1.79
CA GLY A 62 -5.09 -6.22 2.55
C GLY A 62 -4.97 -4.70 2.59
N VAL A 63 -3.76 -4.22 2.89
CA VAL A 63 -3.43 -2.80 2.97
C VAL A 63 -2.43 -2.40 1.88
N SER A 64 -2.40 -1.12 1.52
CA SER A 64 -1.43 -0.57 0.58
C SER A 64 -1.16 0.90 0.88
N VAL A 65 0.00 1.38 0.43
CA VAL A 65 0.33 2.80 0.39
C VAL A 65 0.23 3.26 -1.06
N VAL A 66 -0.68 4.21 -1.31
CA VAL A 66 -0.91 4.83 -2.62
C VAL A 66 -0.73 6.34 -2.53
N ASN A 67 -0.56 6.99 -3.68
CA ASN A 67 -0.46 8.44 -3.75
C ASN A 67 -1.75 9.10 -3.19
N PRO A 68 -1.64 10.15 -2.36
CA PRO A 68 -2.80 10.84 -1.80
C PRO A 68 -3.78 11.37 -2.86
N LEU A 69 -3.31 11.79 -4.05
CA LEU A 69 -4.20 12.19 -5.14
C LEU A 69 -5.02 11.02 -5.67
N THR A 70 -4.41 9.84 -5.82
CA THR A 70 -5.12 8.63 -6.22
C THR A 70 -6.11 8.17 -5.16
N ALA A 71 -5.72 8.27 -3.88
CA ALA A 71 -6.63 7.99 -2.78
C ALA A 71 -7.83 8.93 -2.79
N LEU A 72 -7.60 10.23 -3.03
CA LEU A 72 -8.66 11.23 -3.08
C LEU A 72 -9.61 11.02 -4.26
N ASP A 73 -9.06 10.84 -5.46
CA ASP A 73 -9.84 10.55 -6.67
C ASP A 73 -10.70 9.29 -6.49
N TYR A 74 -10.13 8.24 -5.90
CA TYR A 74 -10.83 6.98 -5.64
C TYR A 74 -11.87 7.08 -4.52
N ALA A 75 -11.61 7.89 -3.49
CA ALA A 75 -12.56 8.16 -2.42
C ALA A 75 -13.76 8.99 -2.91
N ALA A 76 -13.53 9.87 -3.88
CA ALA A 76 -14.58 10.67 -4.50
C ALA A 76 -15.42 9.88 -5.53
N SER A 77 -14.86 8.80 -6.08
CA SER A 77 -15.51 7.93 -7.07
C SER A 77 -16.15 6.67 -6.46
N GLY A 78 -16.41 6.68 -5.15
CA GLY A 78 -17.04 5.59 -4.39
C GLY A 78 -18.42 5.96 -3.85
#